data_AF-X5YI67-F1
#
_entry.id   AF-X5YI67-F1
#
_cell.length_a   1.000
_cell.length_b   1.000
_cell.length_c   1.000
_cell.angle_alpha   90.00
_cell.angle_beta   90.00
_cell.angle_gamma   90.00
#
_symmetry.space_group_name_H-M   'P 1'
#
loop_
_entity.id
_entity.type
_entity.pdbx_description
1 polymer ?
#
loop_
_entity_poly.entity_id
_entity_poly.type
_entity_poly.pdbx_seq_one_letter_code
_entity_poly.pdbx_strand_id
1 'polypeptide(L)'
;MVQRSSSILPPSTIDERWPHQVALPDDLCTGRNRTTIHDYCQERGMTFQIRHVQAVWPNGKYEEYRLHCFADPAEAKAFLDHFQGEAFDAKRDREKGKIRGVWRRNDEYRRILDLGPLSVPGLLRN
;
A
#
# COMPACT_ATOMS: atom_id res chain seq x y z
N MET A 1 11.18 -27.83 5.84
CA MET A 1 10.13 -27.41 6.79
C MET A 1 9.74 -25.98 6.45
N VAL A 2 8.59 -25.76 5.83
CA VAL A 2 8.03 -24.41 5.65
C VAL A 2 7.28 -24.08 6.94
N GLN A 3 7.91 -23.28 7.80
CA GLN A 3 7.22 -22.69 8.94
C GLN A 3 6.25 -21.62 8.40
N ARG A 4 5.03 -22.06 8.08
CA ARG A 4 3.87 -21.17 7.99
C ARG A 4 3.52 -20.73 9.40
N SER A 5 4.22 -19.72 9.90
CA SER A 5 3.82 -19.00 11.10
C SER A 5 2.62 -18.12 10.75
N SER A 6 1.42 -18.70 10.83
CA SER A 6 0.17 -17.93 10.93
C SER A 6 0.14 -17.26 12.30
N SER A 7 0.88 -16.18 12.45
CA SER A 7 0.78 -15.26 13.56
C SER A 7 0.30 -13.95 12.98
N ILE A 8 -0.96 -13.58 13.20
CA ILE A 8 -1.45 -12.24 12.88
C ILE A 8 -0.66 -11.30 13.79
N LEU A 9 0.47 -10.79 13.29
CA LEU A 9 1.36 -9.95 14.09
C LEU A 9 0.61 -8.67 14.48
N PRO A 10 0.73 -8.24 15.75
CA PRO A 10 0.09 -7.01 16.17
C PRO A 10 0.56 -5.85 15.30
N PRO A 11 -0.31 -4.87 15.02
CA PRO A 11 0.01 -3.76 14.13
C PRO A 11 1.29 -3.02 14.50
N SER A 12 1.61 -2.92 15.79
CA SER A 12 2.86 -2.33 16.28
C SER A 12 4.10 -3.13 15.87
N THR A 13 4.06 -4.47 15.97
CA THR A 13 5.19 -5.33 15.55
C THR A 13 5.41 -5.27 14.05
N ILE A 14 4.34 -5.07 13.26
CA ILE A 14 4.50 -4.87 11.81
C ILE A 14 5.14 -3.51 11.54
N ASP A 15 4.75 -2.46 12.27
CA ASP A 15 5.35 -1.14 12.16
C ASP A 15 6.85 -1.13 12.51
N GLU A 16 7.25 -1.95 13.48
CA GLU A 16 8.64 -2.06 13.90
C GLU A 16 9.49 -2.90 12.94
N ARG A 17 8.93 -3.97 12.36
CA ARG A 17 9.64 -4.83 11.40
C ARG A 17 9.59 -4.35 9.96
N TRP A 18 8.52 -3.67 9.56
CA TRP A 18 8.29 -3.17 8.21
C TRP A 18 7.87 -1.69 8.28
N PRO A 19 8.80 -0.79 8.70
CA PRO A 19 8.50 0.63 8.86
C PRO A 19 8.26 1.33 7.52
N HIS A 20 8.74 0.76 6.41
CA HIS A 20 8.66 1.39 5.10
C HIS A 20 7.43 0.88 4.35
N GLN A 21 6.36 1.68 4.34
CA GLN A 21 5.09 1.30 3.73
C GLN A 21 4.81 2.20 2.52
N VAL A 22 4.38 1.59 1.43
CA VAL A 22 3.98 2.29 0.21
C VAL A 22 2.51 2.00 -0.08
N ALA A 23 1.70 3.04 -0.12
CA ALA A 23 0.29 3.01 -0.42
C ALA A 23 0.05 3.10 -1.94
N LEU A 24 -0.74 2.18 -2.47
CA LEU A 24 -1.28 2.21 -3.83
C LEU A 24 -2.80 2.17 -3.78
N PRO A 25 -3.53 2.88 -4.64
CA PRO A 25 -4.98 2.73 -4.79
C PRO A 25 -5.34 1.27 -5.09
N ASP A 26 -6.34 0.72 -4.41
CA ASP A 26 -6.74 -0.68 -4.59
C ASP A 26 -7.24 -0.94 -6.02
N ASP A 27 -7.91 0.05 -6.62
CA ASP A 27 -8.39 0.02 -8.01
C ASP A 27 -7.26 -0.22 -9.03
N LEU A 28 -6.08 0.35 -8.77
CA LEU A 28 -4.85 0.12 -9.53
C LEU A 28 -4.22 -1.25 -9.24
N CYS A 29 -4.52 -1.85 -8.10
CA CYS A 29 -3.97 -3.15 -7.66
C CYS A 29 -4.90 -4.33 -8.04
N THR A 30 -5.62 -4.23 -9.16
CA THR A 30 -6.56 -5.24 -9.66
C THR A 30 -6.06 -5.95 -10.92
N GLY A 31 -6.62 -7.13 -11.23
CA GLY A 31 -6.39 -7.84 -12.49
C GLY A 31 -4.91 -8.01 -12.87
N ARG A 32 -4.55 -7.54 -14.07
CA ARG A 32 -3.18 -7.62 -14.64
C ARG A 32 -2.16 -6.85 -13.81
N ASN A 33 -2.53 -5.71 -13.25
CA ASN A 33 -1.64 -4.88 -12.44
C ASN A 33 -1.20 -5.60 -11.17
N ARG A 34 -2.11 -6.34 -10.53
CA ARG A 34 -1.77 -7.18 -9.37
C ARG A 34 -0.70 -8.20 -9.72
N THR A 35 -0.80 -8.83 -10.89
CA THR A 35 0.21 -9.78 -11.36
C THR A 35 1.55 -9.07 -11.60
N THR A 36 1.56 -7.91 -12.25
CA THR A 36 2.78 -7.11 -12.47
C THR A 36 3.48 -6.75 -11.15
N ILE A 37 2.72 -6.30 -10.15
CA ILE A 37 3.25 -5.95 -8.82
C ILE A 37 3.86 -7.19 -8.15
N HIS A 38 3.16 -8.32 -8.21
CA HIS A 38 3.61 -9.56 -7.60
C HIS A 38 4.87 -10.11 -8.28
N ASP A 39 4.91 -10.10 -9.60
CA ASP A 39 6.04 -10.56 -10.42
C ASP A 39 7.28 -9.71 -10.13
N TYR A 40 7.14 -8.38 -10.15
CA TYR A 40 8.22 -7.45 -9.81
C TYR A 40 8.83 -7.73 -8.43
N CYS A 41 8.00 -7.98 -7.42
CA CYS A 41 8.48 -8.31 -6.09
C CYS A 41 9.13 -9.71 -6.04
N GLN A 42 8.57 -10.70 -6.74
CA GLN A 42 9.12 -12.05 -6.78
C GLN A 42 10.47 -12.12 -7.50
N GLU A 43 10.61 -11.49 -8.67
CA GLU A 43 11.84 -11.46 -9.45
C GLU A 43 13.00 -10.86 -8.64
N ARG A 44 12.70 -9.88 -7.78
CA ARG A 44 13.68 -9.23 -6.91
C ARG A 44 13.86 -9.92 -5.54
N GLY A 45 13.11 -10.98 -5.27
CA GLY A 45 13.14 -11.69 -3.99
C GLY A 45 12.66 -10.85 -2.80
N MET A 46 11.86 -9.82 -3.05
CA MET A 46 11.45 -8.86 -2.03
C MET A 46 10.43 -9.48 -1.08
N THR A 47 10.64 -9.29 0.22
CA THR A 47 9.69 -9.76 1.23
C THR A 47 8.81 -8.61 1.70
N PHE A 48 7.56 -8.62 1.25
CA PHE A 48 6.58 -7.59 1.59
C PHE A 48 5.35 -8.15 2.28
N GLN A 49 4.68 -7.31 3.06
CA GLN A 49 3.37 -7.60 3.66
C GLN A 49 2.32 -6.69 3.06
N ILE A 50 1.14 -7.22 2.79
CA ILE A 50 0.02 -6.44 2.25
C ILE A 50 -0.94 -6.06 3.38
N ARG A 51 -1.35 -4.79 3.41
CA ARG A 51 -2.43 -4.29 4.26
C ARG A 51 -3.41 -3.45 3.46
N HIS A 52 -4.62 -3.31 3.99
CA HIS A 52 -5.64 -2.43 3.41
C HIS A 52 -5.91 -1.26 4.36
N VAL A 53 -6.07 -0.08 3.80
CA VAL A 53 -6.50 1.13 4.49
C VAL A 53 -7.50 1.88 3.62
N GLN A 54 -8.47 2.51 4.25
CA GLN A 54 -9.43 3.38 3.61
C GLN A 54 -8.93 4.82 3.76
N ALA A 55 -8.48 5.41 2.66
CA ALA A 55 -8.19 6.83 2.61
C ALA A 55 -9.51 7.61 2.65
N VAL A 56 -9.65 8.54 3.58
CA VAL A 56 -10.84 9.39 3.75
C VAL A 56 -10.43 10.84 3.63
N TRP A 57 -11.10 11.57 2.75
CA TRP A 57 -10.85 12.97 2.45
C TRP A 57 -11.83 13.90 3.18
N PRO A 58 -11.48 15.18 3.38
CA PRO A 58 -12.32 16.13 4.11
C PRO A 58 -13.68 16.40 3.43
N ASN A 59 -13.79 16.13 2.13
CA ASN A 59 -15.04 16.22 1.37
C ASN A 59 -15.99 15.02 1.62
N GLY A 60 -15.63 14.08 2.50
CA GLY A 60 -16.41 12.87 2.81
C GLY A 60 -16.25 11.75 1.78
N LYS A 61 -15.40 11.92 0.75
CA LYS A 61 -15.03 10.83 -0.16
C LYS A 61 -14.08 9.88 0.55
N TYR A 62 -14.16 8.61 0.19
CA TYR A 62 -13.23 7.59 0.63
C TYR A 62 -12.83 6.69 -0.54
N GLU A 63 -11.63 6.13 -0.46
CA GLU A 63 -11.08 5.21 -1.46
C GLU A 63 -10.23 4.16 -0.73
N GLU A 64 -10.25 2.94 -1.24
CA GLU A 64 -9.47 1.85 -0.67
C GLU A 64 -8.04 1.88 -1.22
N TYR A 65 -7.07 1.75 -0.33
CA TYR A 65 -5.66 1.71 -0.62
C TYR A 65 -5.06 0.42 -0.08
N ARG A 66 -4.15 -0.14 -0.86
CA ARG A 66 -3.33 -1.29 -0.49
C ARG A 66 -1.93 -0.81 -0.13
N LEU A 67 -1.55 -1.04 1.13
CA LEU A 67 -0.22 -0.78 1.64
C LEU A 67 0.67 -2.00 1.39
N HIS A 68 1.80 -1.76 0.75
CA HIS A 68 2.90 -2.71 0.61
C HIS A 68 3.96 -2.34 1.64
N CYS A 69 4.07 -3.15 2.70
CA CYS A 69 5.00 -2.93 3.81
C CYS A 69 6.30 -3.70 3.55
N PHE A 70 7.42 -3.00 3.48
CA PHE A 70 8.75 -3.55 3.27
C PHE A 70 9.61 -3.38 4.53
N ALA A 71 10.50 -4.34 4.74
CA ALA A 71 11.43 -4.31 5.86
C ALA A 71 12.62 -3.41 5.52
N ASP A 72 13.05 -3.45 4.26
CA ASP A 72 14.20 -2.70 3.78
C ASP A 72 13.77 -1.36 3.11
N PRO A 73 14.41 -0.23 3.49
CA PRO A 73 14.12 1.06 2.88
C PRO A 73 14.46 1.13 1.39
N ALA A 74 15.49 0.39 0.92
CA ALA A 74 15.86 0.38 -0.48
C ALA A 74 14.83 -0.36 -1.33
N GLU A 75 14.25 -1.45 -0.81
CA GLU A 75 13.13 -2.15 -1.45
C GLU A 75 11.91 -1.24 -1.55
N ALA A 76 11.53 -0.59 -0.45
CA ALA A 76 10.42 0.35 -0.43
C ALA A 76 10.64 1.50 -1.41
N LYS A 77 11.84 2.06 -1.45
CA LYS A 77 12.20 3.15 -2.37
C LYS A 77 12.16 2.67 -3.82
N ALA A 78 12.68 1.48 -4.12
CA ALA A 78 12.63 0.92 -5.48
C ALA A 78 11.20 0.64 -5.92
N PHE A 79 10.33 0.21 -5.01
CA PHE A 79 8.91 0.02 -5.28
C PHE A 79 8.20 1.36 -5.50
N LEU A 80 8.48 2.34 -4.64
CA LEU A 80 7.95 3.70 -4.74
C LEU A 80 8.38 4.37 -6.04
N ASP A 81 9.64 4.25 -6.44
CA ASP A 81 10.19 4.84 -7.67
C ASP A 81 9.58 4.18 -8.92
N HIS A 82 9.42 2.86 -8.89
CA HIS A 82 8.86 2.12 -10.02
C HIS A 82 7.36 2.33 -10.19
N PHE A 83 6.57 2.17 -9.12
CA PHE A 83 5.12 2.26 -9.17
C PHE A 83 4.57 3.65 -8.89
N GLN A 84 5.42 4.61 -8.52
CA GLN A 84 5.03 5.97 -8.15
C GLN A 84 3.91 6.04 -7.10
N GLY A 85 3.88 5.06 -6.18
CA GLY A 85 2.95 5.06 -5.07
C GLY A 85 3.20 6.18 -4.08
N GLU A 86 2.50 6.15 -2.95
CA GLU A 86 2.65 7.15 -1.91
C GLU A 86 3.28 6.57 -0.65
N ALA A 87 4.28 7.23 -0.08
CA ALA A 87 4.87 6.79 1.16
C ALA A 87 3.87 6.96 2.32
N PHE A 88 3.60 5.86 3.03
CA PHE A 88 2.69 5.83 4.17
C PHE A 88 3.50 5.64 5.45
N ASP A 89 3.36 6.57 6.41
CA ASP A 89 4.01 6.45 7.71
C ASP A 89 2.98 6.07 8.76
N ALA A 90 2.93 4.79 9.13
CA ALA A 90 1.89 4.31 10.03
C ALA A 90 1.93 4.92 11.44
N LYS A 91 3.08 5.44 11.91
CA LYS A 91 3.16 6.15 13.20
C LYS A 91 2.47 7.51 13.15
N ARG A 92 2.67 8.23 12.06
CA ARG A 92 2.12 9.57 11.83
C ARG A 92 0.68 9.53 11.29
N ASP A 93 0.43 8.68 10.30
CA ASP A 93 -0.83 8.64 9.53
C ASP A 93 -1.97 7.86 10.22
N ARG A 94 -1.67 6.93 11.13
CA ARG A 94 -2.72 6.21 11.90
C ARG A 94 -3.16 6.93 13.18
N GLU A 95 -2.92 8.23 13.33
CA GLU A 95 -3.23 8.96 14.57
C GLU A 95 -2.71 8.21 15.81
N LYS A 96 -1.44 7.76 15.77
CA LYS A 96 -0.79 6.92 16.81
C LYS A 96 -1.49 5.58 17.08
N GLY A 97 -2.08 4.96 16.06
CA GLY A 97 -2.72 3.64 16.15
C GLY A 97 -4.14 3.66 16.72
N LYS A 98 -4.75 4.86 16.88
CA LYS A 98 -6.12 4.99 17.38
C LYS A 98 -7.17 4.55 16.37
N ILE A 99 -6.90 4.70 15.07
CA ILE A 99 -7.85 4.36 14.02
C ILE A 99 -7.30 3.19 13.20
N ARG A 100 -7.99 2.06 13.26
CA ARG A 100 -7.63 0.85 12.51
C ARG A 100 -8.16 1.00 11.08
N GLY A 101 -7.24 1.12 10.13
CA GLY A 101 -7.57 1.02 8.71
C GLY A 101 -8.20 2.26 8.10
N VAL A 102 -8.20 3.42 8.77
CA VAL A 102 -8.59 4.70 8.16
C VAL A 102 -7.37 5.59 8.07
N TRP A 103 -7.15 6.15 6.89
CA TRP A 103 -6.11 7.14 6.63
C TRP A 103 -6.78 8.47 6.30
N ARG A 104 -6.70 9.43 7.23
CA ARG A 104 -7.27 10.76 7.01
C ARG A 104 -6.34 11.58 6.14
N ARG A 105 -6.78 11.89 4.94
CA ARG A 105 -6.08 12.78 4.01
C ARG A 105 -6.46 14.21 4.35
N ASN A 106 -5.48 15.12 4.29
CA ASN A 106 -5.73 16.56 4.41
C ASN A 106 -5.73 17.26 3.04
N ASP A 107 -5.30 16.55 2.00
CA ASP A 107 -5.22 17.03 0.64
C ASP A 107 -6.59 16.99 -0.06
N GLU A 108 -6.67 17.54 -1.27
CA GLU A 108 -7.84 17.43 -2.12
C GLU A 108 -7.95 16.01 -2.71
N TYR A 109 -9.16 15.44 -2.73
CA TYR A 109 -9.39 14.15 -3.39
C TYR A 109 -9.14 14.29 -4.88
N ARG A 110 -8.14 13.57 -5.39
CA ARG A 110 -7.90 13.38 -6.81
C ARG A 110 -7.87 11.89 -7.10
N ARG A 111 -8.83 11.45 -7.92
CA ARG A 111 -8.88 10.07 -8.39
C ARG A 111 -7.63 9.80 -9.21
N ILE A 112 -6.81 8.87 -8.74
CA ILE A 112 -5.57 8.50 -9.42
C ILE A 112 -5.90 7.40 -10.42
N LEU A 113 -5.84 7.74 -11.71
CA LEU A 113 -6.11 6.79 -12.79
C LEU A 113 -4.85 6.09 -13.30
N ASP A 114 -3.69 6.71 -13.10
CA ASP A 114 -2.41 6.26 -13.64
C ASP A 114 -1.31 6.54 -12.60
N LEU A 115 -0.52 5.52 -12.26
CA LEU A 115 0.66 5.60 -11.40
C LEU A 115 1.81 4.79 -12.01
N GLY A 116 2.79 5.48 -12.60
CA GLY A 116 3.92 4.85 -13.27
C GLY A 116 3.45 3.81 -14.32
N PRO A 117 3.83 2.53 -14.18
CA PRO A 117 3.43 1.44 -15.09
C PRO A 117 2.02 0.89 -14.81
N LEU A 118 1.33 1.35 -13.75
CA LEU A 118 -0.01 0.91 -13.40
C LEU A 118 -1.02 1.92 -13.90
N SER A 119 -1.93 1.47 -14.77
CA SER A 119 -3.11 2.26 -15.14
C SER A 119 -4.35 1.52 -14.71
N VAL A 120 -5.36 2.28 -14.28
CA VAL A 120 -6.67 1.74 -13.94
C VAL A 120 -7.21 1.06 -15.20
N PRO A 121 -7.53 -0.25 -15.14
CA PRO A 121 -8.07 -0.93 -16.30
C PRO A 121 -9.34 -0.22 -16.76
N GLY A 122 -9.54 -0.08 -18.08
CA GLY A 122 -10.65 0.71 -18.63
C GLY A 122 -12.05 0.32 -18.11
N LEU A 123 -12.20 -0.94 -17.66
CA LEU A 123 -13.39 -1.46 -16.98
C LEU A 123 -13.76 -0.71 -15.69
N LEU A 124 -12.79 -0.12 -14.99
CA LEU A 124 -12.97 0.61 -13.74
C LEU A 124 -12.92 2.13 -13.92
N ARG A 125 -12.64 2.64 -15.14
CA ARG A 125 -12.47 4.08 -15.42
C ARG A 125 -13.78 4.88 -15.51
N ASN A 126 -14.94 4.25 -15.27
CA ASN A 126 -16.26 4.86 -15.41
C ASN A 126 -16.59 5.86 -14.28
#